data_AF-A0AAU9VT37-F1
#
_entry.id   AF-A0AAU9VT37-F1
#
_cell.length_a   1.000
_cell.length_b   1.000
_cell.length_c   1.000
_cell.angle_alpha   90.00
_cell.angle_beta   90.00
_cell.angle_gamma   90.00
#
_symmetry.space_group_name_H-M   'P 1'
#
loop_
_entity.id
_entity.type
_entity.pdbx_description
1 polymer ?
#
loop_
_entity_poly.entity_id
_entity_poly.type
_entity_poly.pdbx_seq_one_letter_code
_entity_poly.pdbx_strand_id
1 'polypeptide(L)'
;MIGVIFSITLHIFLCTVLSKSCSDLKRLDPKAISGNFLIDPNGEGGLTPYHVICDMSDKDGVGMTVISHDSENRTLVDGCEHPGCYSRSLFHDWLNQTRNWWVSRDSMDMAYWGGGAAPDSDKCACGMKGTCAKRGDRCNCDMNDRKWREDSGLLNEKTHLPVKQLRFGDV
;
A
#
# COMPACT_ATOMS: atom_id res chain seq x y z
N MET A 1 -13.11 -34.69 51.96
CA MET A 1 -12.98 -34.05 50.64
C MET A 1 -11.68 -33.27 50.62
N ILE A 2 -10.69 -33.73 49.86
CA ILE A 2 -9.41 -33.03 49.68
C ILE A 2 -9.64 -32.04 48.54
N GLY A 3 -9.64 -30.75 48.85
CA GLY A 3 -9.80 -29.68 47.85
C GLY A 3 -8.49 -29.48 47.09
N VAL A 4 -8.50 -29.82 45.80
CA VAL A 4 -7.38 -29.52 44.91
C VAL A 4 -7.52 -28.07 44.47
N ILE A 5 -6.66 -27.19 44.97
CA ILE A 5 -6.57 -25.81 44.48
C ILE A 5 -5.85 -25.89 43.13
N PHE A 6 -6.61 -25.79 42.03
CA PHE A 6 -6.03 -25.56 40.71
C PHE A 6 -5.50 -24.12 40.68
N SER A 7 -4.21 -23.96 40.99
CA SER A 7 -3.48 -22.76 40.59
C SER A 7 -3.31 -22.84 39.07
N ILE A 8 -4.23 -22.20 38.34
CA ILE A 8 -4.06 -21.96 36.92
C ILE A 8 -2.97 -20.89 36.83
N THR A 9 -1.71 -21.30 36.84
CA THR A 9 -0.63 -20.45 36.35
C THR A 9 -0.91 -20.27 34.87
N LEU A 10 -1.58 -19.16 34.54
CA LEU A 10 -1.83 -18.71 33.18
C LEU A 10 -0.45 -18.55 32.54
N HIS A 11 0.04 -19.63 31.93
CA HIS A 11 1.04 -19.54 30.90
C HIS A 11 0.30 -18.84 29.78
N ILE A 12 0.36 -17.51 29.79
CA ILE A 12 0.05 -16.69 28.64
C ILE A 12 1.05 -17.19 27.60
N PHE A 13 0.64 -18.19 26.84
CA PHE A 13 1.22 -18.45 25.54
C PHE A 13 0.93 -17.15 24.81
N LEU A 14 1.92 -16.25 24.80
CA LEU A 14 1.89 -14.96 24.13
C LEU A 14 1.77 -15.25 22.64
N CYS A 15 0.56 -15.61 22.21
CA CYS A 15 0.13 -15.39 20.86
C CYS A 15 0.03 -13.87 20.75
N THR A 16 1.16 -13.23 20.44
CA THR A 16 1.19 -11.81 20.11
C THR A 16 0.48 -11.69 18.77
N VAL A 17 -0.85 -11.64 18.80
CA VAL A 17 -1.65 -11.35 17.62
C VAL A 17 -1.28 -9.94 17.20
N LEU A 18 -0.40 -9.84 16.20
CA LEU A 18 -0.02 -8.56 15.63
C LEU A 18 -1.27 -7.92 15.03
N SER A 19 -1.38 -6.60 15.19
CA SER A 19 -2.50 -5.87 14.59
C SER A 19 -2.41 -5.95 13.07
N LYS A 20 -3.56 -6.14 12.40
CA LYS A 20 -3.62 -6.22 10.93
C LYS A 20 -3.48 -4.88 10.23
N SER A 21 -3.75 -3.80 10.94
CA SER A 21 -3.60 -2.43 10.46
C SER A 21 -3.45 -1.47 11.63
N CYS A 22 -3.04 -0.22 11.34
CA CYS A 22 -3.05 0.83 12.36
C CYS A 22 -4.47 1.11 12.88
N SER A 23 -5.50 0.90 12.06
CA SER A 23 -6.89 1.01 12.51
C SER A 23 -7.27 -0.10 13.48
N ASP A 24 -6.79 -1.33 13.26
CA ASP A 24 -6.97 -2.42 14.22
C ASP A 24 -6.22 -2.17 15.51
N LEU A 25 -4.99 -1.66 15.40
CA LEU A 25 -4.19 -1.24 16.55
C LEU A 25 -4.90 -0.17 17.37
N LYS A 26 -5.47 0.87 16.74
CA LYS A 26 -6.23 1.92 17.43
C LYS A 26 -7.51 1.38 18.09
N ARG A 27 -8.14 0.36 17.52
CA ARG A 27 -9.31 -0.31 18.12
C ARG A 27 -8.93 -1.14 19.33
N LEU A 28 -7.79 -1.83 19.29
CA LEU A 28 -7.28 -2.67 20.37
C LEU A 28 -6.67 -1.83 21.51
N ASP A 29 -5.97 -0.75 21.16
CA ASP A 29 -5.42 0.23 22.08
C ASP A 29 -5.86 1.65 21.66
N PRO A 30 -6.99 2.14 22.19
CA PRO A 30 -7.48 3.49 21.93
C PRO A 30 -6.51 4.61 22.33
N LYS A 31 -5.54 4.31 23.21
CA LYS A 31 -4.52 5.26 23.65
C LYS A 31 -3.27 5.23 22.76
N ALA A 32 -3.22 4.35 21.76
CA ALA A 32 -2.14 4.31 20.80
C ALA A 32 -1.94 5.67 20.13
N ILE A 33 -0.69 6.14 20.15
CA ILE A 33 -0.23 7.40 19.54
C ILE A 33 0.45 7.11 18.20
N SER A 34 0.64 8.15 17.38
CA SER A 34 1.34 8.00 16.11
C SER A 34 2.80 7.54 16.32
N GLY A 35 3.30 6.68 15.42
CA GLY A 35 4.63 6.10 15.56
C GLY A 35 4.89 4.95 14.60
N ASN A 36 6.06 4.30 14.73
CA ASN A 36 6.40 3.12 13.94
C ASN A 36 5.91 1.85 14.66
N PHE A 37 5.11 1.03 13.97
CA PHE A 37 4.55 -0.21 14.51
C PHE A 37 4.80 -1.37 13.57
N LEU A 38 4.88 -2.58 14.14
CA LEU A 38 4.91 -3.82 13.38
C LEU A 38 3.47 -4.27 13.12
N ILE A 39 3.09 -4.33 11.85
CA ILE A 39 1.74 -4.70 11.41
C ILE A 39 1.82 -5.98 10.59
N ASP A 40 0.88 -6.89 10.84
CA ASP A 40 0.73 -8.12 10.09
C ASP A 40 -0.69 -8.19 9.49
N PRO A 41 -0.88 -7.69 8.27
CA PRO A 41 -2.19 -7.67 7.62
C PRO A 41 -2.80 -9.06 7.41
N ASN A 42 -1.97 -10.12 7.34
CA ASN A 42 -2.42 -11.47 6.97
C ASN A 42 -2.63 -12.35 8.20
N GLY A 43 -1.90 -12.06 9.28
CA GLY A 43 -1.88 -12.90 10.46
C GLY A 43 -1.00 -14.13 10.29
N GLU A 44 -1.14 -15.04 11.26
CA GLU A 44 -0.27 -16.20 11.41
C GLU A 44 -0.24 -17.11 10.16
N GLY A 45 0.97 -17.53 9.76
CA GLY A 45 1.20 -18.33 8.55
C GLY A 45 1.23 -17.51 7.25
N GLY A 46 1.03 -16.19 7.31
CA GLY A 46 1.19 -15.27 6.19
C GLY A 46 2.64 -14.85 5.92
N LEU A 47 2.82 -13.77 5.14
CA LEU A 47 4.13 -13.16 4.95
C LEU A 47 4.66 -12.56 6.26
N THR A 48 5.97 -12.37 6.35
CA THR A 48 6.60 -11.72 7.49
C THR A 48 5.98 -10.33 7.74
N PRO A 49 5.62 -10.00 8.99
CA PRO A 49 5.14 -8.68 9.37
C PRO A 49 6.13 -7.58 8.99
N TYR A 50 5.64 -6.37 8.76
CA TYR A 50 6.49 -5.24 8.34
C TYR A 50 6.20 -3.98 9.14
N HIS A 51 7.22 -3.12 9.21
CA HIS A 51 7.15 -1.85 9.89
C HIS A 51 6.39 -0.82 9.05
N VAL A 52 5.47 -0.10 9.69
CA VAL A 52 4.69 0.98 9.08
C VAL A 52 4.63 2.15 10.04
N ILE A 53 4.48 3.35 9.48
CA ILE A 53 4.15 4.52 10.28
C ILE A 53 2.63 4.51 10.47
N CYS A 54 2.19 4.37 11.71
CA CYS A 54 0.81 4.61 12.06
C CYS A 54 0.61 6.07 12.38
N ASP A 55 -0.26 6.74 11.63
CA ASP A 55 -0.79 8.03 12.03
C ASP A 55 -2.12 7.83 12.76
N MET A 56 -2.08 8.01 14.09
CA MET A 56 -3.20 7.85 15.00
C MET A 56 -3.82 9.20 15.44
N SER A 57 -3.41 10.29 14.79
CA SER A 57 -3.87 11.66 15.07
C SER A 57 -5.22 11.98 14.42
N ASP A 58 -5.70 11.09 13.55
CA ASP A 58 -6.99 11.23 12.91
C ASP A 58 -8.14 11.30 13.93
N LYS A 59 -9.01 12.28 13.75
CA LYS A 59 -10.08 12.62 14.70
C LYS A 59 -11.24 11.64 14.66
N ASP A 60 -11.37 10.86 13.58
CA ASP A 60 -12.47 9.90 13.41
C ASP A 60 -12.16 8.55 14.08
N GLY A 61 -11.06 8.47 14.84
CA GLY A 61 -10.65 7.26 15.55
C GLY A 61 -10.05 6.18 14.66
N VAL A 62 -9.81 6.49 13.38
CA VAL A 62 -9.19 5.58 12.42
C VAL A 62 -7.68 5.74 12.45
N GLY A 63 -6.94 4.67 12.73
CA GLY A 63 -5.49 4.66 12.58
C GLY A 63 -5.08 4.52 11.11
N MET A 64 -4.46 5.55 10.53
CA MET A 64 -3.95 5.49 9.17
C MET A 64 -2.65 4.69 9.11
N THR A 65 -2.57 3.76 8.15
CA THR A 65 -1.36 2.96 7.91
C THR A 65 -0.58 3.60 6.76
N VAL A 66 0.53 4.25 7.09
CA VAL A 66 1.42 4.91 6.13
C VAL A 66 2.59 3.98 5.83
N ILE A 67 2.65 3.54 4.57
CA ILE A 67 3.69 2.66 4.05
C ILE A 67 4.62 3.55 3.22
N SER A 68 5.70 3.99 3.83
CA SER A 68 6.76 4.78 3.20
C SER A 68 7.69 3.88 2.37
N HIS A 69 8.22 4.43 1.28
CA HIS A 69 9.26 3.79 0.48
C HIS A 69 10.44 4.75 0.35
N ASP A 70 11.65 4.27 0.09
CA ASP A 70 12.89 5.06 0.05
C ASP A 70 12.98 6.08 -1.13
N SER A 71 11.90 6.27 -1.88
CA SER A 71 11.81 7.08 -3.11
C SER A 71 10.73 8.15 -3.08
N GLU A 72 10.51 8.76 -1.93
CA GLU A 72 9.42 9.74 -1.77
C GLU A 72 9.70 11.06 -2.51
N ASN A 73 10.95 11.31 -2.91
CA ASN A 73 11.28 12.52 -3.67
C ASN A 73 10.82 12.41 -5.13
N ARG A 74 10.26 13.52 -5.64
CA ARG A 74 9.86 13.64 -7.04
C ARG A 74 11.07 13.37 -7.94
N THR A 75 10.95 12.38 -8.82
CA THR A 75 11.96 12.07 -9.81
C THR A 75 11.42 12.44 -11.18
N LEU A 76 12.10 13.34 -11.88
CA LEU A 76 11.85 13.57 -13.30
C LEU A 76 12.46 12.40 -14.07
N VAL A 77 11.61 11.61 -14.72
CA VAL A 77 12.04 10.57 -15.64
C VAL A 77 12.14 11.22 -17.03
N ASP A 78 13.37 11.45 -17.50
CA ASP A 78 13.68 12.02 -18.82
C ASP A 78 14.53 11.03 -19.63
N GLY A 79 14.35 10.98 -20.95
CA GLY A 79 15.04 10.05 -21.85
C GLY A 79 14.63 8.58 -21.71
N CYS A 80 13.43 8.29 -21.21
CA CYS A 80 12.95 6.95 -20.88
C CYS A 80 11.71 6.57 -21.71
N GLU A 81 11.96 6.19 -22.96
CA GLU A 81 10.91 6.04 -23.98
C GLU A 81 10.25 4.65 -24.03
N HIS A 82 10.75 3.65 -23.29
CA HIS A 82 10.22 2.29 -23.31
C HIS A 82 9.49 1.94 -22.01
N PRO A 83 8.40 1.15 -22.02
CA PRO A 83 7.67 0.82 -20.80
C PRO A 83 8.58 0.12 -19.77
N GLY A 84 8.52 0.57 -18.51
CA GLY A 84 9.33 0.01 -17.43
C GLY A 84 10.83 0.35 -17.51
N CYS A 85 11.26 1.19 -18.45
CA CYS A 85 12.66 1.62 -18.57
C CYS A 85 13.17 2.31 -17.29
N TYR A 86 12.28 2.92 -16.51
CA TYR A 86 12.58 3.42 -15.18
C TYR A 86 11.84 2.59 -14.15
N SER A 87 12.58 1.76 -13.44
CA SER A 87 12.03 0.97 -12.34
C SER A 87 12.85 1.18 -11.08
N ARG A 88 12.17 1.41 -9.95
CA ARG A 88 12.83 1.33 -8.65
C ARG A 88 12.35 0.05 -7.97
N SER A 89 13.16 -1.00 -8.12
CA SER A 89 12.85 -2.36 -7.68
C SER A 89 13.58 -2.72 -6.39
N LEU A 90 12.93 -3.52 -5.53
CA LEU A 90 13.61 -4.60 -4.81
C LEU A 90 13.15 -5.94 -5.44
N PHE A 91 14.00 -6.48 -6.32
CA PHE A 91 13.93 -7.74 -7.07
C PHE A 91 13.02 -7.85 -8.32
N HIS A 92 13.50 -8.70 -9.25
CA HIS A 92 13.31 -8.66 -10.71
C HIS A 92 12.53 -9.88 -11.21
N ASP A 93 11.64 -9.71 -12.20
CA ASP A 93 11.50 -10.70 -13.27
C ASP A 93 10.96 -10.06 -14.56
N TRP A 94 11.31 -10.66 -15.68
CA TRP A 94 11.06 -10.22 -17.05
C TRP A 94 9.82 -10.93 -17.60
N LEU A 95 8.86 -10.21 -18.20
CA LEU A 95 8.13 -10.57 -19.44
C LEU A 95 7.05 -9.51 -19.78
N ASN A 96 7.30 -8.79 -20.87
CA ASN A 96 6.39 -8.26 -21.91
C ASN A 96 5.08 -7.49 -21.55
N GLN A 97 5.16 -6.15 -21.71
CA GLN A 97 4.11 -5.12 -21.96
C GLN A 97 3.11 -4.83 -20.80
N THR A 98 3.13 -3.67 -20.13
CA THR A 98 2.58 -2.37 -20.61
C THR A 98 2.52 -1.33 -19.46
N ARG A 99 2.63 -0.02 -19.76
CA ARG A 99 2.23 1.16 -18.94
C ARG A 99 2.98 1.34 -17.61
N ASN A 100 2.60 2.32 -16.77
CA ASN A 100 3.09 2.46 -15.40
C ASN A 100 2.28 1.51 -14.49
N TRP A 101 2.93 0.74 -13.60
CA TRP A 101 2.26 -0.14 -12.65
C TRP A 101 2.99 -0.20 -11.31
N TRP A 102 2.32 -0.72 -10.30
CA TRP A 102 2.96 -1.03 -9.03
C TRP A 102 2.90 -2.52 -8.73
N VAL A 103 3.87 -3.03 -7.99
CA VAL A 103 3.95 -4.45 -7.64
C VAL A 103 3.35 -4.64 -6.26
N SER A 104 2.35 -5.51 -6.16
CA SER A 104 1.69 -5.85 -4.91
C SER A 104 2.58 -6.69 -4.01
N ARG A 105 2.14 -6.86 -2.75
CA ARG A 105 2.78 -7.76 -1.79
C ARG A 105 3.03 -9.18 -2.31
N ASP A 106 2.12 -9.69 -3.13
CA ASP A 106 2.15 -11.06 -3.68
C ASP A 106 2.92 -11.11 -5.01
N SER A 107 3.65 -10.04 -5.32
CA SER A 107 4.40 -9.86 -6.56
C SER A 107 3.51 -9.86 -7.81
N MET A 108 2.25 -9.50 -7.64
CA MET A 108 1.32 -9.28 -8.75
C MET A 108 1.40 -7.84 -9.22
N ASP A 109 1.37 -7.65 -10.53
CA ASP A 109 1.33 -6.31 -11.12
C ASP A 109 -0.07 -5.70 -10.95
N MET A 110 -0.09 -4.44 -10.52
CA MET A 110 -1.30 -3.68 -10.22
C MET A 110 -1.33 -2.43 -11.09
N ALA A 111 -2.34 -2.35 -11.96
CA ALA A 111 -2.49 -1.28 -12.96
C ALA A 111 -3.49 -0.18 -12.55
N TYR A 112 -3.98 -0.19 -11.31
CA TYR A 112 -4.86 0.85 -10.75
C TYR A 112 -4.11 1.73 -9.76
N TRP A 113 -4.52 3.00 -9.63
CA TRP A 113 -3.81 3.94 -8.76
C TRP A 113 -4.71 4.93 -8.02
N GLY A 114 -4.67 4.83 -6.69
CA GLY A 114 -5.11 5.84 -5.72
C GLY A 114 -6.58 6.29 -5.82
N GLY A 115 -7.04 7.02 -4.80
CA GLY A 115 -8.19 7.94 -4.90
C GLY A 115 -9.53 7.31 -5.30
N GLY A 116 -9.71 6.01 -5.01
CA GLY A 116 -10.91 5.24 -5.33
C GLY A 116 -10.87 4.51 -6.67
N ALA A 117 -9.70 4.37 -7.29
CA ALA A 117 -9.53 3.43 -8.40
C ALA A 117 -9.75 1.99 -7.92
N ALA A 118 -10.58 1.24 -8.65
CA ALA A 118 -10.87 -0.15 -8.33
C ALA A 118 -9.75 -1.07 -8.86
N PRO A 119 -9.49 -2.21 -8.19
CA PRO A 119 -8.70 -3.30 -8.77
C PRO A 119 -9.20 -3.64 -10.19
N ASP A 120 -8.28 -4.05 -11.07
CA ASP A 120 -8.55 -4.44 -12.46
C ASP A 120 -9.19 -3.36 -13.36
N SER A 121 -9.26 -2.11 -12.90
CA SER A 121 -9.80 -1.00 -13.70
C SER A 121 -8.83 -0.46 -14.75
N ASP A 122 -7.54 -0.77 -14.61
CA ASP A 122 -6.41 -0.16 -15.33
C ASP A 122 -6.41 1.38 -15.32
N LYS A 123 -7.02 2.00 -14.30
CA LYS A 123 -7.27 3.44 -14.26
C LYS A 123 -6.75 4.06 -12.98
N CYS A 124 -6.41 5.34 -13.07
CA CYS A 124 -6.23 6.20 -11.91
C CYS A 124 -7.59 6.73 -11.44
N ALA A 125 -7.64 7.35 -10.25
CA ALA A 125 -8.83 8.00 -9.72
C ALA A 125 -9.51 8.94 -10.74
N CYS A 126 -8.73 9.73 -11.49
CA CYS A 126 -9.28 10.64 -12.50
C CYS A 126 -9.95 9.89 -13.66
N GLY A 127 -9.40 8.74 -14.06
CA GLY A 127 -9.89 7.95 -15.18
C GLY A 127 -11.20 7.25 -14.84
N MET A 128 -11.35 6.84 -13.58
CA MET A 128 -12.61 6.33 -13.03
C MET A 128 -13.68 7.42 -12.95
N LYS A 129 -13.30 8.63 -12.53
CA LYS A 129 -14.22 9.77 -12.37
C LYS A 129 -14.51 10.52 -13.68
N GLY A 130 -13.75 10.25 -14.74
CA GLY A 130 -13.79 11.02 -15.99
C GLY A 130 -13.28 12.46 -15.82
N THR A 131 -12.47 12.72 -14.80
CA THR A 131 -11.96 14.05 -14.43
C THR A 131 -10.49 14.24 -14.80
N CYS A 132 -9.89 13.33 -15.58
CA CYS A 132 -8.54 13.56 -16.12
C CYS A 132 -8.55 14.78 -17.03
N ALA A 133 -7.40 15.43 -17.15
CA ALA A 133 -7.28 16.65 -17.94
C ALA A 133 -7.64 16.48 -19.42
N LYS A 134 -7.41 15.29 -19.97
CA LYS A 134 -7.99 14.87 -21.25
C LYS A 134 -9.05 13.80 -20.98
N ARG A 135 -10.27 14.11 -21.40
CA ARG A 135 -11.42 13.22 -21.22
C ARG A 135 -11.17 11.93 -22.00
N GLY A 136 -11.32 10.78 -21.33
CA GLY A 136 -11.12 9.46 -21.92
C GLY A 136 -9.76 8.83 -21.62
N ASP A 137 -8.80 9.60 -21.11
CA ASP A 137 -7.51 9.05 -20.66
C ASP A 137 -7.69 8.24 -19.36
N ARG A 138 -6.80 7.27 -19.12
CA ARG A 138 -6.88 6.40 -17.94
C ARG A 138 -6.27 7.09 -16.71
N CYS A 139 -5.24 7.90 -16.93
CA CYS A 139 -4.51 8.67 -15.95
C CYS A 139 -4.11 10.04 -16.51
N ASN A 140 -3.83 11.02 -15.65
CA ASN A 140 -3.32 12.32 -16.12
C ASN A 140 -1.92 12.21 -16.74
N CYS A 141 -1.11 11.24 -16.29
CA CYS A 141 0.21 10.98 -16.85
C CYS A 141 0.19 10.47 -18.30
N ASP A 142 -0.95 9.99 -18.82
CA ASP A 142 -1.07 9.52 -20.22
C ASP A 142 -1.15 10.66 -21.25
N MET A 143 -1.27 11.92 -20.80
CA MET A 143 -1.59 13.04 -21.67
C MET A 143 -0.41 13.51 -22.56
N ASN A 144 0.83 13.23 -22.17
CA ASN A 144 2.07 13.55 -22.91
C ASN A 144 2.14 15.00 -23.45
N ASP A 145 1.64 15.98 -22.70
CA ASP A 145 1.56 17.39 -23.12
C ASP A 145 2.71 18.27 -22.60
N ARG A 146 3.79 17.65 -22.11
CA ARG A 146 4.95 18.31 -21.48
C ARG A 146 4.59 19.23 -20.31
N LYS A 147 3.41 19.06 -19.73
CA LYS A 147 2.97 19.74 -18.52
C LYS A 147 3.12 18.79 -17.34
N TRP A 148 3.55 19.33 -16.20
CA TRP A 148 3.58 18.58 -14.96
C TRP A 148 2.16 18.14 -14.57
N ARG A 149 1.99 16.82 -14.46
CA ARG A 149 0.74 16.16 -14.10
C ARG A 149 1.00 15.15 -13.01
N GLU A 150 -0.01 14.91 -12.20
CA GLU A 150 0.06 14.04 -11.03
C GLU A 150 -1.22 13.24 -10.93
N ASP A 151 -1.08 11.94 -10.65
CA ASP A 151 -2.15 11.07 -10.22
C ASP A 151 -1.84 10.64 -8.79
N SER A 152 -2.66 11.10 -7.83
CA SER A 152 -2.46 10.85 -6.41
C SER A 152 -3.71 10.31 -5.74
N GLY A 153 -3.52 9.69 -4.58
CA GLY A 153 -4.60 9.25 -3.71
C GLY A 153 -4.25 7.97 -2.94
N LEU A 154 -5.10 7.66 -1.96
CA LEU A 154 -4.91 6.48 -1.09
C LEU A 154 -5.27 5.18 -1.82
N LEU A 155 -4.46 4.14 -1.59
CA LEU A 155 -4.80 2.76 -1.95
C LEU A 155 -5.71 2.19 -0.86
N ASN A 156 -6.99 2.08 -1.18
CA ASN A 156 -8.00 1.62 -0.23
C ASN A 156 -8.09 0.09 -0.16
N GLU A 157 -7.63 -0.61 -1.20
CA GLU A 157 -7.60 -2.07 -1.23
C GLU A 157 -6.35 -2.59 -0.50
N LYS A 158 -6.54 -2.92 0.77
CA LYS A 158 -5.45 -3.29 1.69
C LYS A 158 -4.90 -4.68 1.42
N THR A 159 -5.65 -5.56 0.76
CA THR A 159 -5.22 -6.94 0.47
C THR A 159 -4.02 -7.00 -0.47
N HIS A 160 -3.80 -5.97 -1.30
CA HIS A 160 -2.67 -5.90 -2.22
C HIS A 160 -1.44 -5.20 -1.62
N LEU A 161 -1.56 -4.63 -0.42
CA LEU A 161 -0.49 -3.86 0.24
C LEU A 161 0.43 -4.75 1.10
N PRO A 162 1.72 -4.40 1.26
CA PRO A 162 2.36 -3.13 0.86
C PRO A 162 2.68 -3.07 -0.65
N VAL A 163 2.83 -1.84 -1.16
CA VAL A 163 3.44 -1.62 -2.47
C VAL A 163 4.91 -2.05 -2.39
N LYS A 164 5.31 -3.08 -3.14
CA LYS A 164 6.70 -3.53 -3.21
C LYS A 164 7.54 -2.67 -4.14
N GLN A 165 6.93 -2.10 -5.17
CA GLN A 165 7.62 -1.36 -6.21
C GLN A 165 6.69 -0.48 -7.04
N LEU A 166 7.24 0.62 -7.55
CA LEU A 166 6.66 1.41 -8.64
C LEU A 166 7.50 1.22 -9.92
N ARG A 167 6.81 1.00 -11.04
CA ARG A 167 7.42 0.88 -12.37
C ARG A 167 6.86 1.97 -13.26
N PHE A 168 7.77 2.70 -13.90
CA PHE A 168 7.43 3.79 -14.79
C PHE A 168 8.08 3.60 -16.17
N GLY A 169 7.45 4.16 -17.20
CA GLY A 169 7.98 4.25 -18.55
C GLY A 169 6.89 4.67 -19.50
N ASP A 170 7.28 5.39 -20.54
CA ASP A 170 6.37 5.81 -21.60
C ASP A 170 6.18 4.68 -22.64
N VAL A 171 5.30 4.91 -23.62
CA VAL A 171 5.05 4.05 -24.79
C VAL A 171 5.66 4.62 -26.05
#